data_AF-A0A8H5PSJ5-F1
#
_entry.id   AF-A0A8H5PSJ5-F1
#
_cell.length_a   1.000
_cell.length_b   1.000
_cell.length_c   1.000
_cell.angle_alpha   90.00
_cell.angle_beta   90.00
_cell.angle_gamma   90.00
#
_symmetry.space_group_name_H-M   'P 1'
#
loop_
_entity.id
_entity.type
_entity.pdbx_description
1 polymer ?
#
loop_
_entity_poly.entity_id
_entity_poly.type
_entity_poly.pdbx_seq_one_letter_code
_entity_poly.pdbx_strand_id
1 'polypeptide(L)'
;MRVLSFALALFAADMVVEAGVCKPARTTTTATSVAESSTATASAASETSVIESLTSATETLSTDSSEILTTSTAEAETTSTEAVSTTTTEAATTTTEEASTTTTAGPSFTPGSLVGTGPVAGLTLQGVDSRFTPLSFATSGSTQTLIFTLAANGQLATGTNNNYLCLNYKASGVLGPLVLCPFDNFQNAPLKCTRAVSGTLSCTAPNGSCSPSGACTRPNVGAAFSQFYVDGSQNGYFGPADFNGAGYSAIDVILPE
;
A
#
# COMPACT_ATOMS: atom_id res chain seq x y z
N MET A 1 4.15 13.92 72.18
CA MET A 1 5.48 13.31 72.31
C MET A 1 5.76 12.52 71.05
N ARG A 2 6.91 12.78 70.41
CA ARG A 2 7.47 12.02 69.28
C ARG A 2 8.08 10.72 69.82
N VAL A 3 8.00 9.62 69.08
CA VAL A 3 9.16 8.75 68.77
C VAL A 3 8.92 8.08 67.40
N LEU A 4 9.81 8.38 66.44
CA LEU A 4 10.01 7.66 65.19
C LEU A 4 10.76 6.35 65.48
N SER A 5 10.47 5.28 64.76
CA SER A 5 11.44 4.20 64.53
C SER A 5 11.23 3.58 63.16
N PHE A 6 12.20 3.84 62.28
CA PHE A 6 12.40 3.19 60.98
C PHE A 6 13.14 1.86 61.19
N ALA A 7 12.76 0.82 60.47
CA ALA A 7 13.61 -0.35 60.24
C ALA A 7 13.56 -0.71 58.75
N LEU A 8 14.71 -0.52 58.08
CA LEU A 8 15.00 -1.00 56.74
C LEU A 8 15.56 -2.42 56.85
N ALA A 9 15.00 -3.37 56.10
CA ALA A 9 15.62 -4.67 55.86
C ALA A 9 15.81 -4.85 54.35
N LEU A 10 17.06 -4.78 53.91
CA LEU A 10 17.53 -5.22 52.60
C LEU A 10 17.58 -6.75 52.59
N PHE A 11 16.97 -7.39 51.60
CA PHE A 11 17.32 -8.75 51.20
C PHE A 11 17.79 -8.72 49.74
N ALA A 12 19.09 -8.88 49.56
CA ALA A 12 19.69 -9.25 48.29
C ALA A 12 19.57 -10.78 48.14
N ALA A 13 18.89 -11.23 47.09
CA ALA A 13 18.96 -12.60 46.62
C ALA A 13 19.62 -12.58 45.25
N ASP A 14 20.90 -12.94 45.24
CA ASP A 14 21.69 -13.23 44.05
C ASP A 14 21.30 -14.64 43.59
N MET A 15 20.67 -14.77 42.42
CA MET A 15 20.37 -16.07 41.80
C MET A 15 20.98 -16.10 40.41
N VAL A 16 21.98 -16.97 40.30
CA VAL A 16 22.78 -17.31 39.13
C VAL A 16 21.87 -17.82 38.00
N VAL A 17 21.98 -17.19 36.83
CA VAL A 17 21.37 -17.66 35.58
C VAL A 17 22.39 -18.58 34.89
N GLU A 18 22.15 -19.89 34.97
CA GLU A 18 22.87 -20.88 34.17
C GLU A 18 22.27 -20.92 32.75
N ALA A 19 23.08 -20.55 31.76
CA ALA A 19 22.72 -20.53 30.35
C ALA A 19 22.61 -21.97 29.81
N GLY A 20 21.41 -22.53 29.79
CA GLY A 20 21.09 -23.78 29.09
C GLY A 20 21.08 -23.56 27.58
N VAL A 21 22.14 -23.99 26.90
CA VAL A 21 22.22 -24.00 25.43
C VAL A 21 21.29 -25.09 24.88
N CYS A 22 20.32 -24.65 24.09
CA CYS A 22 19.36 -25.48 23.38
C CYS A 22 20.08 -26.37 22.35
N LYS A 23 19.96 -27.69 22.50
CA LYS A 23 20.44 -28.71 21.55
C LYS A 23 19.39 -28.94 20.46
N PRO A 24 19.74 -28.90 19.16
CA PRO A 24 18.84 -29.40 18.12
C PRO A 24 18.75 -30.93 18.19
N ALA A 25 17.53 -31.44 18.29
CA ALA A 25 17.24 -32.85 18.06
C ALA A 25 17.38 -33.15 16.57
N ARG A 26 18.39 -33.97 16.21
CA ARG A 26 18.43 -34.65 14.92
C ARG A 26 18.68 -36.14 15.15
N THR A 27 17.72 -36.92 14.70
CA THR A 27 17.60 -38.37 14.71
C THR A 27 18.67 -39.01 13.81
N THR A 28 19.48 -39.94 14.31
CA THR A 28 19.88 -41.17 13.58
C THR A 28 20.66 -42.15 14.47
N THR A 29 20.17 -43.38 14.48
CA THR A 29 20.86 -44.70 14.47
C THR A 29 22.07 -44.96 15.37
N THR A 30 21.87 -45.92 16.27
CA THR A 30 22.82 -46.72 17.05
C THR A 30 23.97 -47.31 16.21
N ALA A 31 25.23 -46.98 16.56
CA ALA A 31 26.40 -47.84 16.34
C ALA A 31 27.58 -47.41 17.25
N THR A 32 27.82 -48.22 18.27
CA THR A 32 29.11 -48.77 18.75
C THR A 32 30.41 -47.94 18.62
N SER A 33 30.94 -47.57 19.81
CA SER A 33 32.35 -47.44 20.26
C SER A 33 33.43 -46.80 19.36
N VAL A 34 34.10 -45.75 19.88
CA VAL A 34 35.53 -45.40 19.63
C VAL A 34 36.01 -44.64 20.89
N ALA A 35 36.92 -45.16 21.71
CA ALA A 35 38.39 -45.14 21.61
C ALA A 35 39.01 -43.72 21.59
N GLU A 36 39.95 -43.49 22.50
CA GLU A 36 40.84 -42.33 22.55
C GLU A 36 41.70 -42.25 21.28
N SER A 37 42.01 -41.03 20.82
CA SER A 37 43.37 -40.49 20.68
C SER A 37 43.47 -39.41 19.59
N SER A 38 43.94 -38.24 20.03
CA SER A 38 44.99 -37.39 19.47
C SER A 38 44.96 -36.82 18.04
N THR A 39 45.63 -35.65 17.99
CA THR A 39 46.37 -34.98 16.91
C THR A 39 45.66 -33.97 16.00
N ALA A 40 46.25 -32.76 16.06
CA ALA A 40 46.13 -31.65 15.12
C ALA A 40 46.60 -32.03 13.70
N THR A 41 46.20 -31.26 12.69
CA THR A 41 47.07 -30.42 11.82
C THR A 41 46.20 -29.72 10.76
N ALA A 42 46.63 -28.52 10.38
CA ALA A 42 46.08 -27.60 9.38
C ALA A 42 45.97 -28.18 7.96
N SER A 43 45.14 -27.55 7.11
CA SER A 43 45.34 -27.45 5.66
C SER A 43 44.55 -26.28 5.07
N ALA A 44 45.21 -25.51 4.21
CA ALA A 44 44.71 -24.40 3.43
C ALA A 44 44.41 -24.81 1.97
N ALA A 45 43.46 -24.13 1.31
CA ALA A 45 43.25 -24.00 -0.15
C ALA A 45 42.11 -22.97 -0.33
N SER A 46 42.19 -21.78 -0.97
CA SER A 46 42.50 -21.41 -2.38
C SER A 46 41.69 -22.27 -3.38
N GLU A 47 40.90 -21.81 -4.36
CA GLU A 47 40.56 -20.53 -5.03
C GLU A 47 39.08 -20.71 -5.52
N THR A 48 38.31 -19.70 -5.96
CA THR A 48 38.23 -19.31 -7.39
C THR A 48 37.08 -18.31 -7.57
N SER A 49 37.37 -17.24 -8.31
CA SER A 49 36.46 -16.19 -8.79
C SER A 49 35.61 -16.67 -9.97
N VAL A 50 34.35 -16.21 -10.07
CA VAL A 50 33.67 -16.07 -11.37
C VAL A 50 32.93 -14.73 -11.41
N ILE A 51 33.41 -13.88 -12.31
CA ILE A 51 32.82 -12.63 -12.76
C ILE A 51 32.30 -12.96 -14.16
N GLU A 52 31.02 -12.78 -14.44
CA GLU A 52 30.53 -12.88 -15.81
C GLU A 52 29.83 -11.58 -16.20
N SER A 53 30.52 -10.83 -17.06
CA SER A 53 30.03 -9.67 -17.77
C SER A 53 29.22 -10.12 -18.98
N LEU A 54 28.07 -9.48 -19.23
CA LEU A 54 27.54 -9.38 -20.58
C LEU A 54 27.33 -7.91 -20.94
N THR A 55 27.83 -7.55 -22.12
CA THR A 55 27.73 -6.23 -22.74
C THR A 55 27.35 -6.41 -24.21
N SER A 56 26.61 -5.41 -24.73
CA SER A 56 26.34 -5.09 -26.15
C SER A 56 25.20 -5.89 -26.83
N ALA A 57 24.35 -5.32 -27.70
CA ALA A 57 24.42 -4.12 -28.54
C ALA A 57 22.99 -3.53 -28.77
N THR A 58 22.81 -2.20 -28.77
CA THR A 58 22.56 -1.31 -29.94
C THR A 58 21.53 -1.79 -30.95
N GLU A 59 20.40 -1.06 -31.10
CA GLU A 59 19.92 -0.56 -32.40
C GLU A 59 19.14 0.76 -32.21
N THR A 60 19.37 1.67 -33.14
CA THR A 60 18.87 3.04 -33.25
C THR A 60 17.75 3.04 -34.30
N LEU A 61 16.64 3.72 -34.05
CA LEU A 61 15.72 4.10 -35.12
C LEU A 61 15.08 5.46 -34.81
N SER A 62 15.60 6.48 -35.49
CA SER A 62 14.94 7.75 -35.74
C SER A 62 13.79 7.54 -36.73
N THR A 63 12.64 8.14 -36.47
CA THR A 63 11.79 8.64 -37.54
C THR A 63 11.17 9.96 -37.11
N ASP A 64 11.68 11.02 -37.73
CA ASP A 64 11.07 12.33 -37.87
C ASP A 64 10.00 12.25 -38.97
N SER A 65 8.82 12.83 -38.74
CA SER A 65 7.95 13.33 -39.81
C SER A 65 6.91 14.27 -39.24
N SER A 66 7.14 15.54 -39.54
CA SER A 66 6.14 16.60 -39.55
C SER A 66 5.15 16.37 -40.69
N GLU A 67 3.85 16.50 -40.43
CA GLU A 67 2.90 16.96 -41.45
C GLU A 67 1.96 17.99 -40.82
N ILE A 68 2.19 19.24 -41.23
CA ILE A 68 1.25 20.35 -41.18
C ILE A 68 0.42 20.23 -42.46
N LEU A 69 -0.91 20.16 -42.34
CA LEU A 69 -1.82 20.37 -43.46
C LEU A 69 -2.85 21.44 -43.12
N THR A 70 -2.81 22.45 -43.97
CA THR A 70 -3.48 23.74 -43.99
C THR A 70 -4.93 23.67 -44.48
N THR A 71 -5.73 24.63 -44.00
CA THR A 71 -6.82 25.39 -44.67
C THR A 71 -7.99 24.66 -45.32
N SER A 72 -9.20 25.05 -44.92
CA SER A 72 -10.13 25.73 -45.83
C SER A 72 -11.11 26.62 -45.07
N THR A 73 -10.89 27.92 -45.22
CA THR A 73 -11.87 29.00 -45.03
C THR A 73 -12.75 29.03 -46.27
N ALA A 74 -14.07 29.13 -46.10
CA ALA A 74 -14.97 29.59 -47.15
C ALA A 74 -16.05 30.47 -46.52
N GLU A 75 -15.85 31.78 -46.66
CA GLU A 75 -16.93 32.76 -46.64
C GLU A 75 -17.68 32.69 -47.97
N ALA A 76 -19.01 32.82 -47.93
CA ALA A 76 -19.79 33.32 -49.04
C ALA A 76 -20.96 34.14 -48.48
N GLU A 77 -20.89 35.45 -48.72
CA GLU A 77 -21.90 36.47 -48.54
C GLU A 77 -23.10 36.32 -49.51
N THR A 78 -24.12 37.16 -49.24
CA THR A 78 -25.20 37.69 -50.11
C THR A 78 -26.48 36.86 -50.24
N THR A 79 -27.70 37.39 -50.39
CA THR A 79 -28.36 38.70 -50.21
C THR A 79 -29.85 38.45 -50.52
N SER A 80 -30.76 38.97 -49.68
CA SER A 80 -32.12 39.51 -49.93
C SER A 80 -33.17 38.87 -50.90
N THR A 81 -34.41 38.94 -50.39
CA THR A 81 -35.73 39.27 -51.01
C THR A 81 -36.66 38.19 -51.59
N GLU A 82 -37.78 38.03 -50.85
CA GLU A 82 -39.20 38.00 -51.25
C GLU A 82 -39.83 36.95 -52.19
N ALA A 83 -40.98 36.46 -51.68
CA ALA A 83 -42.26 36.19 -52.36
C ALA A 83 -42.71 34.73 -52.60
N VAL A 84 -43.69 34.34 -51.77
CA VAL A 84 -44.97 33.66 -52.10
C VAL A 84 -44.94 32.30 -52.83
N SER A 85 -45.30 31.22 -52.12
CA SER A 85 -46.54 30.46 -52.39
C SER A 85 -46.72 29.27 -51.45
N THR A 86 -47.97 29.12 -51.03
CA THR A 86 -48.60 28.06 -50.25
C THR A 86 -48.39 26.65 -50.80
N THR A 87 -48.00 25.71 -49.92
CA THR A 87 -48.54 24.34 -49.97
C THR A 87 -48.50 23.72 -48.57
N THR A 88 -49.67 23.51 -47.99
CA THR A 88 -49.89 22.70 -46.79
C THR A 88 -49.54 21.24 -47.09
N THR A 89 -48.50 20.72 -46.44
CA THR A 89 -48.24 19.29 -46.32
C THR A 89 -48.13 18.99 -44.83
N GLU A 90 -49.12 18.29 -44.28
CA GLU A 90 -48.99 17.61 -42.98
C GLU A 90 -47.93 16.52 -43.14
N ALA A 91 -46.68 16.86 -42.85
CA ALA A 91 -45.66 15.86 -42.56
C ALA A 91 -45.85 15.44 -41.11
N ALA A 92 -46.35 14.22 -40.91
CA ALA A 92 -46.40 13.58 -39.62
C ALA A 92 -44.99 13.56 -39.01
N THR A 93 -44.75 14.44 -38.03
CA THR A 93 -43.53 14.47 -37.23
C THR A 93 -43.47 13.18 -36.43
N THR A 94 -42.81 12.18 -36.99
CA THR A 94 -42.45 10.98 -36.26
C THR A 94 -41.21 11.36 -35.46
N THR A 95 -41.43 11.90 -34.25
CA THR A 95 -40.35 12.15 -33.30
C THR A 95 -39.75 10.80 -32.93
N THR A 96 -38.64 10.44 -33.56
CA THR A 96 -37.76 9.40 -33.04
C THR A 96 -37.21 9.95 -31.74
N GLU A 97 -37.72 9.45 -30.61
CA GLU A 97 -37.06 9.55 -29.32
C GLU A 97 -35.68 8.91 -29.50
N GLU A 98 -34.65 9.74 -29.72
CA GLU A 98 -33.31 9.32 -29.41
C GLU A 98 -33.32 9.02 -27.91
N ALA A 99 -33.31 7.73 -27.59
CA ALA A 99 -33.01 7.24 -26.26
C ALA A 99 -31.60 7.75 -25.93
N SER A 100 -31.55 8.94 -25.34
CA SER A 100 -30.35 9.50 -24.74
C SER A 100 -29.92 8.48 -23.69
N THR A 101 -28.91 7.70 -24.05
CA THR A 101 -28.23 6.84 -23.10
C THR A 101 -27.44 7.78 -22.22
N THR A 102 -28.11 8.28 -21.18
CA THR A 102 -27.46 8.97 -20.08
C THR A 102 -26.59 7.93 -19.37
N THR A 103 -25.40 7.67 -19.89
CA THR A 103 -24.31 7.09 -19.10
C THR A 103 -24.08 8.09 -17.98
N THR A 104 -24.64 7.79 -16.81
CA THR A 104 -24.30 8.49 -15.58
C THR A 104 -22.79 8.43 -15.47
N ALA A 105 -22.12 9.56 -15.69
CA ALA A 105 -20.73 9.69 -15.32
C ALA A 105 -20.68 9.35 -13.84
N GLY A 106 -20.06 8.21 -13.52
CA GLY A 106 -19.81 7.84 -12.13
C GLY A 106 -19.07 8.99 -11.43
N PRO A 107 -19.06 9.01 -10.09
CA PRO A 107 -18.31 10.03 -9.37
C PRO A 107 -16.90 10.16 -9.94
N SER A 108 -16.59 11.33 -10.50
CA SER A 108 -15.31 11.62 -11.14
C SER A 108 -14.29 11.88 -10.05
N PHE A 109 -13.62 10.83 -9.59
CA PHE A 109 -12.51 10.96 -8.66
C PHE A 109 -11.25 11.43 -9.39
N THR A 110 -10.34 12.08 -8.65
CA THR A 110 -9.03 12.44 -9.20
C THR A 110 -8.26 11.14 -9.50
N PRO A 111 -7.78 10.93 -10.75
CA PRO A 111 -6.97 9.78 -11.09
C PRO A 111 -5.84 9.53 -10.09
N GLY A 112 -5.67 8.27 -9.67
CA GLY A 112 -4.66 7.87 -8.69
C GLY A 112 -5.01 8.16 -7.21
N SER A 113 -6.10 8.87 -6.90
CA SER A 113 -6.54 9.02 -5.50
C SER A 113 -7.13 7.73 -4.95
N LEU A 114 -6.82 7.35 -3.71
CA LEU A 114 -7.42 6.16 -3.09
C LEU A 114 -8.78 6.49 -2.51
N VAL A 115 -9.84 5.88 -3.02
CA VAL A 115 -11.23 6.15 -2.63
C VAL A 115 -11.75 5.04 -1.72
N GLY A 116 -12.27 5.41 -0.55
CA GLY A 116 -12.84 4.45 0.39
C GLY A 116 -14.27 4.04 0.02
N THR A 117 -14.72 2.89 0.51
CA THR A 117 -16.12 2.43 0.43
C THR A 117 -16.81 2.50 1.81
N GLY A 118 -18.11 2.15 1.85
CA GLY A 118 -18.86 2.05 3.10
C GLY A 118 -18.95 3.40 3.84
N PRO A 119 -18.54 3.48 5.13
CA PRO A 119 -18.64 4.71 5.93
C PRO A 119 -17.86 5.92 5.39
N VAL A 120 -16.89 5.69 4.51
CA VAL A 120 -16.06 6.73 3.88
C VAL A 120 -16.27 6.75 2.35
N ALA A 121 -17.44 6.28 1.88
CA ALA A 121 -17.76 6.23 0.46
C ALA A 121 -17.60 7.59 -0.22
N GLY A 122 -16.79 7.61 -1.29
CA GLY A 122 -16.54 8.82 -2.08
C GLY A 122 -15.53 9.80 -1.45
N LEU A 123 -14.98 9.48 -0.27
CA LEU A 123 -13.87 10.22 0.31
C LEU A 123 -12.55 9.64 -0.17
N THR A 124 -11.55 10.51 -0.33
CA THR A 124 -10.21 10.12 -0.75
C THR A 124 -9.27 10.06 0.45
N LEU A 125 -8.30 9.16 0.41
CA LEU A 125 -7.27 9.07 1.43
C LEU A 125 -6.42 10.34 1.40
N GLN A 126 -6.40 11.03 2.53
CA GLN A 126 -5.67 12.28 2.73
C GLN A 126 -4.49 12.09 3.67
N GLY A 127 -3.54 12.99 3.52
CA GLY A 127 -2.41 13.11 4.40
C GLY A 127 -1.66 14.41 4.17
N VAL A 128 -0.53 14.52 4.84
CA VAL A 128 0.51 15.49 4.55
C VAL A 128 1.63 14.75 3.83
N ASP A 129 2.48 15.45 3.07
CA ASP A 129 3.69 14.86 2.46
C ASP A 129 4.80 14.63 3.50
N SER A 130 4.45 13.98 4.62
CA SER A 130 5.38 13.56 5.66
C SER A 130 5.24 12.08 5.95
N ARG A 131 6.39 11.45 6.19
CA ARG A 131 6.48 10.01 6.47
C ARG A 131 6.02 9.71 7.89
N PHE A 132 5.48 8.50 8.08
CA PHE A 132 5.07 7.95 9.38
C PHE A 132 3.95 8.72 10.09
N THR A 133 3.32 9.67 9.41
CA THR A 133 2.11 10.35 9.88
C THR A 133 0.88 9.53 9.49
N PRO A 134 -0.05 9.24 10.43
CA PRO A 134 -1.29 8.55 10.14
C PRO A 134 -2.11 9.26 9.04
N LEU A 135 -2.66 8.48 8.14
CA LEU A 135 -3.52 8.93 7.04
C LEU A 135 -5.00 8.79 7.41
N SER A 136 -5.85 9.60 6.79
CA SER A 136 -7.28 9.64 7.10
C SER A 136 -8.09 9.93 5.84
N PHE A 137 -9.33 9.44 5.78
CA PHE A 137 -10.30 9.82 4.76
C PHE A 137 -11.05 11.11 5.14
N ALA A 138 -10.91 11.59 6.38
CA ALA A 138 -11.49 12.85 6.80
C ALA A 138 -10.79 14.03 6.11
N THR A 139 -11.58 14.97 5.60
CA THR A 139 -11.06 16.21 5.04
C THR A 139 -10.66 17.18 6.16
N SER A 140 -9.42 17.63 6.15
CA SER A 140 -8.93 18.70 7.03
C SER A 140 -8.27 19.81 6.20
N GLY A 141 -8.30 21.05 6.70
CA GLY A 141 -7.69 22.18 5.99
C GLY A 141 -6.15 22.11 5.89
N SER A 142 -5.52 21.18 6.61
CA SER A 142 -4.07 20.96 6.64
C SER A 142 -3.61 19.71 5.89
N THR A 143 -4.54 18.90 5.36
CA THR A 143 -4.25 17.68 4.61
C THR A 143 -4.65 17.84 3.15
N GLN A 144 -4.05 17.05 2.28
CA GLN A 144 -4.34 17.00 0.86
C GLN A 144 -4.67 15.57 0.44
N THR A 145 -5.46 15.42 -0.62
CA THR A 145 -5.65 14.13 -1.29
C THR A 145 -4.31 13.63 -1.79
N LEU A 146 -3.96 12.40 -1.41
CA LEU A 146 -2.75 11.76 -1.86
C LEU A 146 -3.00 11.02 -3.18
N ILE A 147 -2.07 11.19 -4.12
CA ILE A 147 -2.13 10.55 -5.44
C ILE A 147 -1.13 9.41 -5.47
N PHE A 148 -1.62 8.21 -5.71
CA PHE A 148 -0.85 6.98 -5.74
C PHE A 148 -0.76 6.41 -7.15
N THR A 149 0.36 5.77 -7.41
CA THR A 149 0.62 4.95 -8.59
C THR A 149 0.92 3.54 -8.14
N LEU A 150 0.34 2.54 -8.80
CA LEU A 150 0.67 1.14 -8.52
C LEU A 150 1.96 0.78 -9.26
N ALA A 151 3.06 0.67 -8.52
CA ALA A 151 4.35 0.30 -9.07
C ALA A 151 4.36 -1.16 -9.55
N ALA A 152 5.27 -1.51 -10.46
CA ALA A 152 5.41 -2.86 -11.01
C ALA A 152 5.67 -3.95 -9.95
N ASN A 153 6.21 -3.56 -8.79
CA ASN A 153 6.45 -4.46 -7.66
C ASN A 153 5.22 -4.62 -6.74
N GLY A 154 4.06 -4.08 -7.13
CA GLY A 154 2.79 -4.10 -6.40
C GLY A 154 2.67 -3.04 -5.30
N GLN A 155 3.65 -2.16 -5.08
CA GLN A 155 3.54 -1.12 -4.05
C GLN A 155 2.79 0.10 -4.56
N LEU A 156 2.01 0.74 -3.70
CA LEU A 156 1.37 2.02 -4.00
C LEU A 156 2.34 3.15 -3.65
N ALA A 157 2.91 3.80 -4.67
CA ALA A 157 3.87 4.88 -4.52
C ALA A 157 3.18 6.24 -4.69
N THR A 158 3.57 7.23 -3.88
CA THR A 158 3.08 8.61 -3.96
C THR A 158 4.24 9.62 -3.89
N GLY A 159 4.04 10.78 -4.50
CA GLY A 159 5.01 11.88 -4.52
C GLY A 159 6.33 11.50 -5.22
N THR A 160 7.41 12.22 -4.90
CA THR A 160 8.71 12.13 -5.58
C THR A 160 9.80 11.45 -4.75
N ASN A 161 9.48 10.91 -3.58
CA ASN A 161 10.47 10.45 -2.58
C ASN A 161 10.38 8.96 -2.23
N ASN A 162 9.92 8.12 -3.17
CA ASN A 162 9.65 6.69 -2.93
C ASN A 162 8.78 6.47 -1.69
N ASN A 163 7.80 7.35 -1.44
CA ASN A 163 6.87 7.19 -0.33
C ASN A 163 5.83 6.14 -0.76
N TYR A 164 5.76 5.05 -0.03
CA TYR A 164 4.78 4.00 -0.26
C TYR A 164 3.66 4.05 0.77
N LEU A 165 2.46 3.61 0.40
CA LEU A 165 1.42 3.32 1.38
C LEU A 165 1.85 2.14 2.24
N CYS A 166 1.92 2.34 3.54
CA CYS A 166 2.44 1.37 4.48
C CYS A 166 1.51 1.16 5.66
N LEU A 167 1.58 -0.04 6.22
CA LEU A 167 1.09 -0.36 7.55
C LEU A 167 2.16 0.01 8.58
N ASN A 168 1.79 0.77 9.61
CA ASN A 168 2.61 0.95 10.82
C ASN A 168 2.16 -0.04 11.90
N TYR A 169 3.02 -0.99 12.30
CA TYR A 169 2.65 -2.01 13.28
C TYR A 169 2.44 -1.41 14.67
N LYS A 170 1.43 -1.93 15.37
CA LYS A 170 1.11 -1.60 16.77
C LYS A 170 1.21 -2.85 17.64
N ALA A 171 0.85 -2.69 18.91
CA ALA A 171 0.73 -3.81 19.82
C ALA A 171 -0.21 -4.89 19.28
N SER A 172 0.05 -6.14 19.65
CA SER A 172 -0.82 -7.25 19.27
C SER A 172 -2.27 -6.96 19.67
N GLY A 173 -3.21 -7.20 18.75
CA GLY A 173 -4.63 -6.89 18.96
C GLY A 173 -5.03 -5.44 18.66
N VAL A 174 -4.09 -4.59 18.25
CA VAL A 174 -4.35 -3.20 17.84
C VAL A 174 -4.10 -3.05 16.34
N LEU A 175 -5.05 -2.47 15.62
CA LEU A 175 -4.88 -2.18 14.19
C LEU A 175 -3.76 -1.16 13.98
N GLY A 176 -2.96 -1.39 12.94
CA GLY A 176 -1.90 -0.46 12.57
C GLY A 176 -2.44 0.63 11.65
N PRO A 177 -2.12 1.91 11.90
CA PRO A 177 -2.56 2.99 11.03
C PRO A 177 -1.85 2.89 9.67
N LEU A 178 -2.53 3.37 8.64
CA LEU A 178 -1.94 3.64 7.35
C LEU A 178 -1.03 4.87 7.46
N VAL A 179 0.18 4.76 6.94
CA VAL A 179 1.16 5.84 6.90
C VAL A 179 1.88 5.84 5.56
N LEU A 180 2.61 6.92 5.25
CA LEU A 180 3.62 6.89 4.20
C LEU A 180 4.95 6.40 4.76
N CYS A 181 5.61 5.46 4.09
CA CYS A 181 6.96 5.04 4.46
C CYS A 181 7.89 4.84 3.24
N PRO A 182 9.19 5.13 3.38
CA PRO A 182 10.14 5.07 2.25
C PRO A 182 10.68 3.67 1.94
N PHE A 183 10.64 2.78 2.92
CA PHE A 183 11.21 1.44 2.81
C PHE A 183 10.58 0.51 3.84
N ASP A 184 10.75 -0.78 3.59
CA ASP A 184 10.32 -1.84 4.48
C ASP A 184 11.25 -1.95 5.71
N ASN A 185 10.67 -1.97 6.91
CA ASN A 185 11.39 -2.18 8.18
C ASN A 185 10.47 -2.83 9.21
N PHE A 186 10.99 -3.30 10.35
CA PHE A 186 10.18 -4.00 11.34
C PHE A 186 8.97 -3.23 11.87
N GLN A 187 8.98 -1.89 11.86
CA GLN A 187 7.87 -1.04 12.32
C GLN A 187 6.88 -0.70 11.20
N ASN A 188 7.30 -0.73 9.93
CA ASN A 188 6.50 -0.29 8.80
C ASN A 188 6.67 -1.22 7.61
N ALA A 189 5.57 -1.75 7.08
CA ALA A 189 5.57 -2.56 5.87
C ALA A 189 4.82 -1.85 4.73
N PRO A 190 5.47 -1.57 3.59
CA PRO A 190 4.77 -1.19 2.38
C PRO A 190 3.74 -2.24 1.98
N LEU A 191 2.53 -1.81 1.66
CA LEU A 191 1.49 -2.71 1.19
C LEU A 191 1.82 -3.22 -0.21
N LYS A 192 1.52 -4.49 -0.45
CA LYS A 192 1.61 -5.15 -1.75
C LYS A 192 0.21 -5.37 -2.29
N CYS A 193 -0.13 -4.65 -3.35
CA CYS A 193 -1.48 -4.55 -3.88
C CYS A 193 -1.56 -5.04 -5.32
N THR A 194 -2.73 -5.55 -5.66
CA THR A 194 -3.19 -5.79 -7.03
C THR A 194 -4.48 -5.03 -7.24
N ARG A 195 -4.67 -4.47 -8.44
CA ARG A 195 -5.87 -3.72 -8.82
C ARG A 195 -6.74 -4.58 -9.72
N ALA A 196 -8.00 -4.76 -9.34
CA ALA A 196 -9.02 -5.39 -10.18
C ALA A 196 -9.49 -4.45 -11.31
N VAL A 197 -10.22 -4.98 -12.29
CA VAL A 197 -10.80 -4.18 -13.39
C VAL A 197 -11.78 -3.11 -12.86
N SER A 198 -12.45 -3.38 -11.73
CA SER A 198 -13.30 -2.40 -11.04
C SER A 198 -12.53 -1.26 -10.35
N GLY A 199 -11.20 -1.29 -10.37
CA GLY A 199 -10.34 -0.38 -9.60
C GLY A 199 -10.15 -0.81 -8.13
N THR A 200 -10.92 -1.78 -7.63
CA THR A 200 -10.80 -2.28 -6.25
C THR A 200 -9.40 -2.86 -6.01
N LEU A 201 -8.78 -2.47 -4.90
CA LEU A 201 -7.48 -2.95 -4.50
C LEU A 201 -7.59 -4.15 -3.57
N SER A 202 -6.84 -5.20 -3.86
CA SER A 202 -6.54 -6.27 -2.91
C SER A 202 -5.09 -6.11 -2.48
N CYS A 203 -4.88 -5.78 -1.21
CA CYS A 203 -3.57 -5.49 -0.65
C CYS A 203 -3.18 -6.51 0.41
N THR A 204 -1.88 -6.70 0.62
CA THR A 204 -1.33 -7.58 1.64
C THR A 204 -0.13 -6.93 2.34
N ALA A 205 0.07 -7.28 3.61
CA ALA A 205 1.27 -7.00 4.39
C ALA A 205 1.62 -8.21 5.27
N PRO A 206 2.90 -8.46 5.59
CA PRO A 206 3.25 -9.60 6.43
C PRO A 206 2.63 -9.47 7.82
N ASN A 207 2.33 -10.59 8.49
CA ASN A 207 1.83 -10.56 9.86
C ASN A 207 2.92 -10.04 10.80
N GLY A 208 2.60 -9.08 11.67
CA GLY A 208 3.57 -8.52 12.61
C GLY A 208 2.91 -7.80 13.76
N SER A 209 3.69 -7.49 14.79
CA SER A 209 3.26 -6.69 15.93
C SER A 209 4.46 -6.11 16.67
N CYS A 210 4.22 -5.10 17.51
CA CYS A 210 5.23 -4.46 18.34
C CYS A 210 4.96 -4.70 19.82
N SER A 211 6.01 -4.78 20.62
CA SER A 211 5.90 -4.70 22.08
C SER A 211 5.56 -3.26 22.51
N PRO A 212 5.06 -3.07 23.74
CA PRO A 212 4.92 -1.73 24.33
C PRO A 212 6.24 -0.96 24.42
N SER A 213 7.37 -1.67 24.47
CA SER A 213 8.72 -1.07 24.43
C SER A 213 9.18 -0.67 23.02
N GLY A 214 8.35 -0.87 21.99
CA GLY A 214 8.61 -0.48 20.60
C GLY A 214 9.38 -1.52 19.78
N ALA A 215 9.69 -2.69 20.33
CA ALA A 215 10.36 -3.76 19.59
C ALA A 215 9.34 -4.52 18.74
N CYS A 216 9.51 -4.53 17.43
CA CYS A 216 8.58 -5.18 16.51
C CYS A 216 9.13 -6.49 15.96
N THR A 217 8.26 -7.49 15.82
CA THR A 217 8.58 -8.80 15.24
C THR A 217 7.76 -9.04 13.98
N ARG A 218 8.45 -9.44 12.90
CA ARG A 218 7.84 -9.74 11.59
C ARG A 218 8.76 -10.61 10.72
N PRO A 219 8.22 -11.50 9.86
CA PRO A 219 6.84 -12.00 9.90
C PRO A 219 6.64 -12.88 11.13
N ASN A 220 5.48 -12.76 11.78
CA ASN A 220 5.03 -13.73 12.77
C ASN A 220 4.46 -14.97 12.06
N VAL A 221 4.21 -16.05 12.80
CA VAL A 221 3.70 -17.35 12.27
C VAL A 221 2.22 -17.30 11.81
N GLY A 222 1.67 -16.11 11.56
CA GLY A 222 0.26 -15.88 11.24
C GLY A 222 0.02 -15.57 9.77
N ALA A 223 -1.26 -15.57 9.38
CA ALA A 223 -1.70 -15.14 8.06
C ALA A 223 -1.34 -13.66 7.82
N ALA A 224 -0.99 -13.33 6.58
CA ALA A 224 -0.76 -11.95 6.16
C ALA A 224 -2.00 -11.09 6.43
N PHE A 225 -1.76 -9.82 6.75
CA PHE A 225 -2.82 -8.83 6.86
C PHE A 225 -3.29 -8.46 5.47
N SER A 226 -4.60 -8.25 5.31
CA SER A 226 -5.22 -8.10 3.99
C SER A 226 -6.43 -7.18 3.95
N GLN A 227 -6.78 -6.53 5.07
CA GLN A 227 -8.03 -5.78 5.17
C GLN A 227 -7.79 -4.33 5.60
N PHE A 228 -8.44 -3.41 4.88
CA PHE A 228 -8.51 -2.01 5.24
C PHE A 228 -9.64 -1.76 6.24
N TYR A 229 -9.39 -0.83 7.16
CA TYR A 229 -10.36 -0.42 8.17
C TYR A 229 -10.37 1.10 8.31
N VAL A 230 -11.49 1.63 8.79
CA VAL A 230 -11.61 3.00 9.28
C VAL A 230 -12.24 3.05 10.67
N ASP A 231 -11.85 4.04 11.47
CA ASP A 231 -12.51 4.33 12.74
C ASP A 231 -13.63 5.39 12.59
N GLY A 232 -14.31 5.73 13.69
CA GLY A 232 -15.34 6.78 13.70
C GLY A 232 -14.83 8.19 13.37
N SER A 233 -13.52 8.42 13.42
CA SER A 233 -12.85 9.65 12.97
C SER A 233 -12.32 9.54 11.53
N GLN A 234 -12.64 8.45 10.84
CA GLN A 234 -12.25 8.13 9.46
C GLN A 234 -10.73 7.97 9.26
N ASN A 235 -9.97 7.73 10.33
CA ASN A 235 -8.56 7.40 10.21
C ASN A 235 -8.40 6.05 9.52
N GLY A 236 -7.42 5.93 8.63
CA GLY A 236 -7.18 4.72 7.86
C GLY A 236 -6.28 3.73 8.60
N TYR A 237 -6.66 2.45 8.58
CA TYR A 237 -5.91 1.37 9.19
C TYR A 237 -5.82 0.16 8.25
N PHE A 238 -4.88 -0.73 8.55
CA PHE A 238 -4.73 -2.00 7.85
C PHE A 238 -4.42 -3.13 8.83
N GLY A 239 -4.94 -4.33 8.57
CA GLY A 239 -4.85 -5.41 9.53
C GLY A 239 -5.36 -6.77 9.05
N PRO A 240 -5.52 -7.72 9.98
CA PRO A 240 -6.00 -9.05 9.65
C PRO A 240 -7.49 -9.02 9.30
N ALA A 241 -7.92 -9.83 8.33
CA ALA A 241 -9.30 -9.80 7.82
C ALA A 241 -10.37 -10.24 8.82
N ASP A 242 -9.99 -11.01 9.83
CA ASP A 242 -10.85 -11.51 10.91
C ASP A 242 -10.88 -10.58 12.13
N PHE A 243 -10.34 -9.35 12.03
CA PHE A 243 -10.38 -8.39 13.12
C PHE A 243 -11.82 -8.00 13.48
N ASN A 244 -12.17 -8.13 14.77
CA ASN A 244 -13.48 -7.79 15.31
C ASN A 244 -13.38 -6.83 16.51
N GLY A 245 -12.67 -5.71 16.32
CA GLY A 245 -12.56 -4.65 17.32
C GLY A 245 -13.69 -3.63 17.19
N ALA A 246 -14.27 -3.24 18.34
CA ALA A 246 -15.29 -2.21 18.39
C ALA A 246 -14.74 -0.85 17.89
N GLY A 247 -15.59 -0.11 17.18
CA GLY A 247 -15.25 1.24 16.69
C GLY A 247 -14.52 1.28 15.34
N TYR A 248 -14.30 0.13 14.70
CA TYR A 248 -13.72 0.02 13.37
C TYR A 248 -14.70 -0.60 12.38
N SER A 249 -14.66 -0.14 11.14
CA SER A 249 -15.42 -0.71 10.02
C SER A 249 -14.45 -1.17 8.94
N ALA A 250 -14.61 -2.41 8.47
CA ALA A 250 -13.88 -2.89 7.30
C ALA A 250 -14.38 -2.15 6.06
N ILE A 251 -13.46 -1.78 5.19
CA ILE A 251 -13.75 -1.11 3.92
C ILE A 251 -12.94 -1.73 2.80
N ASP A 252 -13.41 -1.51 1.57
CA ASP A 252 -12.59 -1.67 0.38
C ASP A 252 -12.02 -0.30 -0.01
N VAL A 253 -10.94 -0.34 -0.79
CA VAL A 253 -10.32 0.87 -1.36
C VAL A 253 -10.23 0.70 -2.87
N ILE A 254 -10.61 1.75 -3.58
CA ILE A 254 -10.62 1.81 -5.04
C ILE A 254 -9.50 2.76 -5.47
N LEU A 255 -8.69 2.32 -6.42
CA LEU A 255 -7.76 3.17 -7.15
C LEU A 255 -8.38 3.44 -8.54
N PRO A 256 -9.03 4.58 -8.77
CA PRO A 256 -9.61 4.95 -10.04
C PRO A 256 -8.49 5.19 -11.06
N GLU A 257 -8.84 4.99 -12.34
CA GLU A 257 -7.97 5.25 -13.47
C GLU A 257 -7.81 6.75 -13.76
#